data_AF-A0A3P8QKN0-F1
#
_entry.id   AF-A0A3P8QKN0-F1
#
_cell.length_a   1.000
_cell.length_b   1.000
_cell.length_c   1.000
_cell.angle_alpha   90.00
_cell.angle_beta   90.00
_cell.angle_gamma   90.00
#
_symmetry.space_group_name_H-M   'P 1'
#
loop_
_entity.id
_entity.type
_entity.pdbx_description
1 polymer ?
#
loop_
_entity_poly.entity_id
_entity_poly.type
_entity_poly.pdbx_seq_one_letter_code
_entity_poly.pdbx_strand_id
1 'polypeptide(L)'
;MYCRQILRTPLFGTRAAKLSRFPHVCRSEVSAIKINRPVVILVNIFLSLAAAQHVDNTCPTGGGCGEPAVPHHHQERPLCTKSDEVRLAEEASKKYGSPAPTIFSKVIDKSIPADIIYEDEKCLAFRDISPQAPVHFLVIPRIPIPRISEAKDDDAELLGHLLVVAKNVAKQESLTEGYRVVINDGKHGAQSVYHLHIHVLGGRQMKWPPG
;
A
#
# COMPACT_ATOMS: atom_id res chain seq x y z
N MET A 1 -32.66 -19.11 20.14
CA MET A 1 -32.24 -19.68 18.83
C MET A 1 -30.74 -19.98 18.94
N TYR A 2 -30.40 -21.22 19.27
CA TYR A 2 -29.96 -22.27 18.33
C TYR A 2 -28.46 -22.18 17.95
N CYS A 3 -27.64 -22.83 18.78
CA CYS A 3 -26.45 -23.53 18.30
C CYS A 3 -26.39 -24.87 19.06
N ARG A 4 -26.55 -25.99 18.34
CA ARG A 4 -26.38 -27.35 18.88
C ARG A 4 -24.89 -27.73 18.72
N GLN A 5 -24.19 -28.29 19.72
CA GLN A 5 -24.21 -29.71 20.15
C GLN A 5 -23.64 -30.62 19.01
N ILE A 6 -22.71 -31.57 19.17
CA ILE A 6 -22.44 -32.64 20.18
C ILE A 6 -20.93 -33.03 20.09
N LEU A 7 -20.21 -33.41 21.16
CA LEU A 7 -19.80 -34.79 21.57
C LEU A 7 -19.07 -34.68 22.94
N ARG A 8 -19.62 -35.10 24.09
CA ARG A 8 -19.65 -36.47 24.68
C ARG A 8 -18.29 -37.08 25.09
N THR A 9 -17.83 -36.76 26.31
CA THR A 9 -17.62 -37.64 27.52
C THR A 9 -17.07 -39.08 27.39
N PRO A 10 -16.44 -39.69 28.44
CA PRO A 10 -16.50 -39.33 29.88
C PRO A 10 -15.17 -39.35 30.68
N LEU A 11 -15.24 -38.89 31.94
CA LEU A 11 -14.26 -39.11 33.02
C LEU A 11 -14.88 -39.99 34.13
N PHE A 12 -14.10 -40.92 34.68
CA PHE A 12 -14.28 -41.61 35.98
C PHE A 12 -12.89 -42.11 36.41
N GLY A 13 -12.43 -42.01 37.67
CA GLY A 13 -13.01 -41.34 38.83
C GLY A 13 -12.04 -41.33 40.04
N THR A 14 -12.29 -40.39 40.97
CA THR A 14 -11.98 -40.40 42.42
C THR A 14 -10.74 -41.14 42.99
N ARG A 15 -9.84 -40.38 43.66
CA ARG A 15 -9.64 -40.43 45.13
C ARG A 15 -8.76 -39.27 45.63
N ALA A 16 -8.89 -38.91 46.91
CA ALA A 16 -8.27 -37.75 47.53
C ALA A 16 -7.14 -38.11 48.51
N ALA A 17 -6.18 -37.20 48.72
CA ALA A 17 -5.25 -37.20 49.85
C ALA A 17 -4.79 -35.77 50.22
N LYS A 18 -4.35 -35.60 51.47
CA LYS A 18 -4.09 -34.30 52.13
C LYS A 18 -2.64 -33.80 52.01
N LEU A 19 -2.52 -32.49 51.85
CA LEU A 19 -1.63 -31.55 52.58
C LEU A 19 -0.23 -32.00 53.09
N SER A 20 0.78 -31.21 52.69
CA SER A 20 1.81 -30.54 53.53
C SER A 20 3.31 -30.89 53.38
N ARG A 21 4.12 -29.83 53.52
CA ARG A 21 5.57 -29.72 53.82
C ARG A 21 6.65 -29.92 52.72
N PHE A 22 7.50 -28.89 52.62
CA PHE A 22 8.90 -28.83 52.16
C PHE A 22 9.85 -29.70 53.04
N PRO A 23 11.18 -29.84 52.76
CA PRO A 23 12.00 -29.52 51.55
C PRO A 23 12.98 -30.66 51.12
N HIS A 24 13.93 -30.34 50.21
CA HIS A 24 15.32 -30.87 50.09
C HIS A 24 15.71 -32.04 49.13
N VAL A 25 16.77 -31.74 48.33
CA VAL A 25 17.94 -32.58 47.92
C VAL A 25 17.94 -33.34 46.56
N CYS A 26 18.64 -32.71 45.61
CA CYS A 26 19.77 -33.16 44.75
C CYS A 26 19.75 -34.39 43.80
N ARG A 27 20.38 -34.10 42.63
CA ARG A 27 21.14 -35.00 41.71
C ARG A 27 20.30 -36.03 40.93
N SER A 28 20.64 -36.38 39.69
CA SER A 28 21.64 -35.83 38.75
C SER A 28 21.38 -36.43 37.37
N GLU A 29 21.72 -35.71 36.30
CA GLU A 29 22.59 -36.29 35.27
C GLU A 29 23.33 -35.20 34.49
N VAL A 30 24.52 -35.55 34.01
CA VAL A 30 25.45 -34.64 33.34
C VAL A 30 25.72 -35.17 31.94
N SER A 31 25.60 -34.31 30.94
CA SER A 31 26.44 -34.43 29.75
C SER A 31 26.89 -33.05 29.30
N ALA A 32 28.17 -32.96 28.98
CA ALA A 32 28.90 -31.72 28.90
C ALA A 32 29.32 -31.43 27.46
N ILE A 33 29.21 -30.17 27.03
CA ILE A 33 30.02 -29.63 25.94
C ILE A 33 30.72 -28.34 26.42
N LYS A 34 32.04 -28.34 26.22
CA LYS A 34 33.07 -27.34 26.55
C LYS A 34 34.20 -27.54 25.52
N ILE A 35 34.99 -26.55 25.10
CA ILE A 35 35.05 -25.10 25.36
C ILE A 35 35.68 -24.49 24.07
N ASN A 36 35.38 -23.25 23.66
CA ASN A 36 36.32 -22.13 23.87
C ASN A 36 35.76 -20.73 23.56
N ARG A 37 36.47 -19.70 24.04
CA ARG A 37 36.05 -18.29 24.22
C ARG A 37 36.82 -17.32 23.25
N PRO A 38 37.03 -16.01 23.56
CA PRO A 38 36.06 -14.90 23.39
C PRO A 38 36.66 -13.65 22.69
N VAL A 39 35.85 -12.62 22.43
CA VAL A 39 36.26 -11.22 22.69
C VAL A 39 35.09 -10.47 23.35
N VAL A 40 35.37 -9.77 24.45
CA VAL A 40 34.49 -8.81 25.11
C VAL A 40 35.15 -7.44 24.98
N ILE A 41 34.41 -6.43 24.53
CA ILE A 41 34.77 -5.03 24.75
C ILE A 41 33.56 -4.31 25.33
N LEU A 42 33.78 -3.73 26.51
CA LEU A 42 32.88 -2.84 27.22
C LEU A 42 33.73 -1.62 27.61
N VAL A 43 33.21 -0.40 27.49
CA VAL A 43 33.39 0.74 28.42
C VAL A 43 32.84 2.05 27.80
N ASN A 44 32.20 2.84 28.65
CA ASN A 44 31.55 4.13 28.39
C ASN A 44 32.49 5.28 28.00
N ILE A 45 31.92 6.35 27.43
CA ILE A 45 32.06 7.79 27.81
C ILE A 45 30.82 8.50 27.20
N PHE A 46 29.85 9.02 27.96
CA PHE A 46 29.78 10.28 28.73
C PHE A 46 29.72 11.59 27.90
N LEU A 47 28.62 12.34 28.11
CA LEU A 47 28.42 13.80 28.01
C LEU A 47 28.84 14.55 26.72
N SER A 48 27.89 15.29 26.14
CA SER A 48 27.82 16.74 26.44
C SER A 48 26.43 17.33 26.20
N LEU A 49 26.15 18.43 26.91
CA LEU A 49 24.94 19.24 26.80
C LEU A 49 25.22 20.53 26.02
N ALA A 50 24.13 21.17 25.59
CA ALA A 50 23.94 22.62 25.51
C ALA A 50 24.57 23.45 24.36
N ALA A 51 23.63 24.10 23.66
CA ALA A 51 23.57 25.55 23.40
C ALA A 51 24.29 26.17 22.19
N ALA A 52 23.77 27.37 21.85
CA ALA A 52 24.22 28.32 20.83
C ALA A 52 24.02 27.88 19.36
N GLN A 53 23.56 28.75 18.44
CA GLN A 53 23.36 30.21 18.53
C GLN A 53 22.26 30.69 17.56
N HIS A 54 21.62 31.82 17.90
CA HIS A 54 20.92 32.67 16.93
C HIS A 54 21.87 33.04 15.78
N VAL A 55 21.36 33.05 14.55
CA VAL A 55 21.95 33.82 13.44
C VAL A 55 20.87 34.70 12.84
N ASP A 56 20.71 35.88 13.43
CA ASP A 56 20.00 36.99 12.81
C ASP A 56 20.89 37.52 11.67
N ASN A 57 20.61 37.13 10.43
CA ASN A 57 21.25 37.74 9.26
C ASN A 57 20.37 38.86 8.71
N THR A 58 20.76 40.08 9.04
CA THR A 58 20.22 41.32 8.48
C THR A 58 20.48 41.39 6.97
N CYS A 59 19.48 41.84 6.22
CA CYS A 59 19.60 42.05 4.79
C CYS A 59 20.31 43.39 4.49
N PRO A 60 21.43 43.42 3.74
CA PRO A 60 22.01 44.66 3.24
C PRO A 60 21.21 45.18 2.04
N THR A 61 20.93 46.48 2.04
CA THR A 61 20.25 47.17 0.94
C THR A 61 21.17 47.44 -0.26
N GLY A 62 20.69 47.17 -1.48
CA GLY A 62 21.06 47.93 -2.68
C GLY A 62 21.83 47.17 -3.76
N GLY A 63 21.52 47.51 -5.03
CA GLY A 63 22.25 47.06 -6.22
C GLY A 63 21.42 46.18 -7.15
N GLY A 64 20.70 46.80 -8.09
CA GLY A 64 19.97 46.07 -9.13
C GLY A 64 20.81 45.84 -10.38
N CYS A 65 20.69 44.66 -10.97
CA CYS A 65 21.04 44.36 -12.37
C CYS A 65 19.83 43.68 -13.00
N GLY A 66 19.41 44.14 -14.19
CA GLY A 66 18.19 43.65 -14.82
C GLY A 66 18.41 42.40 -15.66
N GLU A 67 17.59 41.38 -15.43
CA GLU A 67 17.24 40.37 -16.42
C GLU A 67 15.71 40.36 -16.56
N PRO A 68 15.16 40.16 -17.78
CA PRO A 68 13.72 39.99 -17.94
C PRO A 68 13.33 38.63 -17.33
N ALA A 69 12.77 38.66 -16.13
CA ALA A 69 12.24 37.48 -15.46
C ALA A 69 11.17 36.83 -16.35
N VAL A 70 11.56 35.77 -17.07
CA VAL A 70 10.61 34.89 -17.75
C VAL A 70 9.68 34.37 -16.67
N PRO A 71 8.36 34.58 -16.76
CA PRO A 71 7.44 34.02 -15.79
C PRO A 71 7.43 32.51 -16.00
N HIS A 72 8.30 31.82 -15.25
CA HIS A 72 8.18 30.40 -14.97
C HIS A 72 6.92 30.22 -14.12
N HIS A 73 5.78 30.31 -14.80
CA HIS A 73 4.51 29.86 -14.33
C HIS A 73 4.60 28.33 -14.30
N HIS A 74 5.29 27.81 -13.29
CA HIS A 74 4.96 26.53 -12.72
C HIS A 74 3.52 26.66 -12.23
N GLN A 75 2.58 26.41 -13.17
CA GLN A 75 1.29 25.90 -12.81
C GLN A 75 1.57 24.55 -12.15
N GLU A 76 1.71 24.58 -10.83
CA GLU A 76 1.43 23.43 -9.99
C GLU A 76 0.06 22.93 -10.46
N ARG A 77 0.07 21.82 -11.21
CA ARG A 77 -1.17 21.18 -11.66
C ARG A 77 -1.91 20.85 -10.37
N PRO A 78 -3.11 21.41 -10.14
CA PRO A 78 -3.76 21.28 -8.85
C PRO A 78 -3.93 19.80 -8.55
N LEU A 79 -3.44 19.38 -7.38
CA LEU A 79 -3.53 18.00 -6.92
C LEU A 79 -5.00 17.56 -7.01
N CYS A 80 -5.25 16.53 -7.83
CA CYS A 80 -6.59 16.01 -8.14
C CYS A 80 -7.37 15.81 -6.84
N THR A 81 -8.31 16.73 -6.59
CA THR A 81 -9.18 16.66 -5.42
C THR A 81 -10.28 15.63 -5.69
N LYS A 82 -10.99 15.14 -4.67
CA LYS A 82 -12.09 14.18 -4.89
C LYS A 82 -13.14 14.65 -5.91
N SER A 83 -13.33 15.97 -6.04
CA SER A 83 -14.18 16.60 -7.05
C SER A 83 -13.72 16.37 -8.49
N ASP A 84 -12.41 16.24 -8.71
CA ASP A 84 -11.83 16.11 -10.05
C ASP A 84 -12.02 14.69 -10.61
N GLU A 85 -11.81 13.63 -9.82
CA GLU A 85 -12.14 12.25 -10.25
C GLU A 85 -13.64 12.08 -10.56
N VAL A 86 -14.53 12.67 -9.76
CA VAL A 86 -15.98 12.64 -10.03
C VAL A 86 -16.31 13.37 -11.34
N ARG A 87 -15.70 14.53 -11.60
CA ARG A 87 -15.86 15.26 -12.86
C ARG A 87 -15.32 14.47 -14.05
N LEU A 88 -14.14 13.88 -13.93
CA LEU A 88 -13.56 13.02 -14.95
C LEU A 88 -14.46 11.81 -15.24
N ALA A 89 -15.05 11.19 -14.21
CA ALA A 89 -16.01 10.11 -14.38
C ALA A 89 -17.32 10.56 -15.07
N GLU A 90 -17.82 11.76 -14.78
CA GLU A 90 -18.95 12.32 -15.52
C GLU A 90 -18.62 12.55 -17.00
N GLU A 91 -17.47 13.15 -17.30
CA GLU A 91 -17.00 13.40 -18.68
C GLU A 91 -16.76 12.09 -19.44
N ALA A 92 -16.12 11.11 -18.80
CA ALA A 92 -15.85 9.80 -19.38
C ALA A 92 -17.16 9.02 -19.62
N SER A 93 -18.13 9.10 -18.71
CA SER A 93 -19.45 8.45 -18.87
C SER A 93 -20.25 9.03 -20.05
N LYS A 94 -20.11 10.33 -20.35
CA LYS A 94 -20.73 10.98 -21.52
C LYS A 94 -20.09 10.56 -22.84
N LYS A 95 -18.81 10.16 -22.82
CA LYS A 95 -18.03 9.70 -23.99
C LYS A 95 -18.14 8.18 -24.22
N TYR A 96 -18.80 7.46 -23.31
CA TYR A 96 -18.93 6.02 -23.36
C TYR A 96 -19.59 5.52 -24.66
N GLY A 97 -19.11 4.39 -25.19
CA GLY A 97 -19.57 3.84 -26.47
C GLY A 97 -18.84 4.36 -27.72
N SER A 98 -17.89 5.31 -27.60
CA SER A 98 -16.88 5.55 -28.64
C SER A 98 -15.65 4.65 -28.39
N PRO A 99 -15.41 3.60 -29.20
CA PRO A 99 -14.33 2.62 -28.99
C PRO A 99 -12.97 3.17 -29.45
N ALA A 100 -12.56 4.29 -28.86
CA ALA A 100 -11.25 4.89 -29.06
C ALA A 100 -10.24 4.36 -28.02
N PRO A 101 -8.94 4.23 -28.36
CA PRO A 101 -7.91 3.89 -27.38
C PRO A 101 -7.94 4.88 -26.22
N THR A 102 -7.96 4.34 -25.00
CA THR A 102 -8.01 5.14 -23.77
C THR A 102 -6.63 5.73 -23.45
N ILE A 103 -6.55 6.56 -22.42
CA ILE A 103 -5.26 7.00 -21.90
C ILE A 103 -4.40 5.80 -21.42
N PHE A 104 -5.02 4.70 -20.98
CA PHE A 104 -4.30 3.49 -20.58
C PHE A 104 -3.83 2.66 -21.77
N SER A 105 -4.55 2.64 -22.90
CA SER A 105 -4.02 2.08 -24.15
C SER A 105 -2.69 2.75 -24.53
N LYS A 106 -2.62 4.09 -24.41
CA LYS A 106 -1.38 4.85 -24.67
C LYS A 106 -0.23 4.53 -23.71
N VAL A 107 -0.53 4.12 -22.47
CA VAL A 107 0.46 3.67 -21.48
C VAL A 107 0.92 2.23 -21.79
N ILE A 108 0.00 1.33 -22.16
CA ILE A 108 0.32 -0.04 -22.60
C ILE A 108 1.23 -0.02 -23.83
N ASP A 109 0.94 0.85 -24.79
CA ASP A 109 1.73 1.05 -26.03
C ASP A 109 3.03 1.86 -25.78
N LYS A 110 3.30 2.27 -24.53
CA LYS A 110 4.47 3.06 -24.10
C LYS A 110 4.64 4.39 -24.84
N SER A 111 3.55 4.90 -25.43
CA SER A 111 3.49 6.18 -26.14
C SER A 111 3.44 7.41 -25.21
N ILE A 112 3.11 7.20 -23.94
CA ILE A 112 3.14 8.19 -22.86
C ILE A 112 3.96 7.59 -21.71
N PRO A 113 4.88 8.36 -21.09
CA PRO A 113 5.66 7.86 -19.96
C PRO A 113 4.77 7.59 -18.74
N ALA A 114 4.97 6.43 -18.12
CA ALA A 114 4.40 6.05 -16.83
C ALA A 114 5.49 5.35 -16.00
N ASP A 115 5.42 5.47 -14.67
CA ASP A 115 6.32 4.72 -13.77
C ASP A 115 5.80 3.29 -13.60
N ILE A 116 6.26 2.41 -14.50
CA ILE A 116 5.88 1.00 -14.55
C ILE A 116 6.62 0.23 -13.46
N ILE A 117 5.87 -0.34 -12.52
CA ILE A 117 6.39 -1.11 -11.38
C ILE A 117 6.21 -2.62 -11.56
N TYR A 118 5.34 -3.05 -12.49
CA TYR A 118 5.19 -4.45 -12.89
C TYR A 118 4.66 -4.55 -14.33
N GLU A 119 5.14 -5.52 -15.09
CA GLU A 119 4.68 -5.79 -16.45
C GLU A 119 4.76 -7.29 -16.76
N ASP A 120 3.69 -7.86 -17.31
CA ASP A 120 3.68 -9.23 -17.83
C ASP A 120 2.83 -9.34 -19.13
N GLU A 121 2.54 -10.56 -19.59
CA GLU A 121 1.76 -10.82 -20.81
C GLU A 121 0.27 -10.44 -20.69
N LYS A 122 -0.30 -10.44 -19.48
CA LYS A 122 -1.73 -10.24 -19.21
C LYS A 122 -2.06 -8.84 -18.71
N CYS A 123 -1.14 -8.19 -18.00
CA CYS A 123 -1.38 -6.96 -17.27
C CYS A 123 -0.16 -6.03 -17.16
N LEU A 124 -0.42 -4.82 -16.67
CA LEU A 124 0.57 -3.79 -16.38
C LEU A 124 0.20 -3.15 -15.03
N ALA A 125 1.20 -2.86 -14.19
CA ALA A 125 1.02 -2.00 -13.03
C ALA A 125 1.96 -0.80 -13.06
N PHE A 126 1.43 0.38 -12.75
CA PHE A 126 2.16 1.64 -12.76
C PHE A 126 1.64 2.59 -11.69
N ARG A 127 2.47 3.54 -11.23
CA ARG A 127 2.06 4.52 -10.22
C ARG A 127 1.00 5.46 -10.75
N ASP A 128 0.04 5.81 -9.89
CA ASP A 128 -0.98 6.81 -10.21
C ASP A 128 -0.32 8.21 -10.28
N ILE A 129 -0.70 9.01 -11.29
CA ILE A 129 -0.20 10.37 -11.47
C ILE A 129 -0.80 11.36 -10.45
N SER A 130 -1.94 11.00 -9.83
CA SER A 130 -2.67 11.78 -8.83
C SER A 130 -2.83 11.00 -7.52
N PRO A 131 -1.73 10.65 -6.84
CA PRO A 131 -1.73 9.70 -5.74
C PRO A 131 -2.57 10.15 -4.54
N GLN A 132 -3.57 9.34 -4.18
CA GLN A 132 -4.46 9.59 -3.04
C GLN A 132 -3.93 9.02 -1.71
N ALA A 133 -2.78 8.35 -1.74
CA ALA A 133 -2.06 7.80 -0.59
C ALA A 133 -0.55 7.73 -0.90
N PRO A 134 0.34 7.64 0.11
CA PRO A 134 1.80 7.61 -0.10
C PRO A 134 2.26 6.51 -1.07
N VAL A 135 1.58 5.37 -1.07
CA VAL A 135 1.63 4.41 -2.17
C VAL A 135 0.26 4.37 -2.82
N HIS A 136 0.19 4.76 -4.10
CA HIS A 136 -0.99 4.60 -4.94
C HIS A 136 -0.55 4.16 -6.34
N PHE A 137 -0.97 2.97 -6.74
CA PHE A 137 -0.71 2.42 -8.07
C PHE A 137 -1.97 1.78 -8.65
N LEU A 138 -1.97 1.64 -9.98
CA LEU A 138 -3.03 1.00 -10.75
C LEU A 138 -2.52 -0.33 -11.28
N VAL A 139 -3.36 -1.36 -11.29
CA VAL A 139 -3.16 -2.60 -12.06
C VAL A 139 -4.23 -2.67 -13.13
N ILE A 140 -3.82 -2.80 -14.41
CA ILE A 140 -4.72 -2.83 -15.56
C ILE A 140 -4.48 -4.10 -16.40
N PRO A 141 -5.52 -4.71 -17.00
CA PRO A 141 -5.34 -5.73 -18.02
C PRO A 141 -4.82 -5.09 -19.31
N ARG A 142 -4.07 -5.86 -20.11
CA ARG A 142 -3.70 -5.43 -21.48
C ARG A 142 -4.90 -5.44 -22.42
N ILE A 143 -5.81 -6.40 -22.25
CA ILE A 143 -7.06 -6.43 -23.03
C ILE A 143 -7.99 -5.28 -22.56
N PRO A 144 -8.65 -4.56 -23.47
CA PRO A 144 -9.46 -3.39 -23.14
C PRO A 144 -10.86 -3.79 -22.65
N ILE A 145 -10.96 -4.34 -21.44
CA ILE A 145 -12.23 -4.45 -20.71
C ILE A 145 -12.64 -3.04 -20.27
N PRO A 146 -13.78 -2.46 -20.69
CA PRO A 146 -14.07 -1.05 -20.38
C PRO A 146 -14.36 -0.77 -18.90
N ARG A 147 -14.98 -1.72 -18.20
CA ARG A 147 -15.39 -1.63 -16.80
C ARG A 147 -15.72 -3.01 -16.24
N ILE A 148 -15.76 -3.15 -14.92
CA ILE A 148 -15.99 -4.46 -14.29
C ILE A 148 -17.38 -5.03 -14.60
N SER A 149 -18.40 -4.19 -14.81
CA SER A 149 -19.74 -4.67 -15.20
C SER A 149 -19.84 -5.19 -16.65
N GLU A 150 -18.76 -5.13 -17.43
CA GLU A 150 -18.66 -5.71 -18.79
C GLU A 150 -17.63 -6.83 -18.90
N ALA A 151 -17.02 -7.24 -17.79
CA ALA A 151 -16.22 -8.46 -17.75
C ALA A 151 -17.13 -9.68 -17.97
N LYS A 152 -16.62 -10.68 -18.69
CA LYS A 152 -17.31 -11.94 -18.99
C LYS A 152 -16.86 -13.03 -18.02
N ASP A 153 -17.61 -14.14 -17.97
CA ASP A 153 -17.22 -15.31 -17.17
C ASP A 153 -15.85 -15.86 -17.59
N ASP A 154 -15.52 -15.80 -18.88
CA ASP A 154 -14.20 -16.19 -19.43
C ASP A 154 -13.05 -15.30 -18.92
N ASP A 155 -13.33 -14.06 -18.47
CA ASP A 155 -12.31 -13.16 -17.91
C ASP A 155 -11.94 -13.52 -16.45
N ALA A 156 -12.59 -14.50 -15.82
CA ALA A 156 -12.40 -14.83 -14.41
C ALA A 156 -10.94 -15.14 -14.02
N GLU A 157 -10.18 -15.84 -14.88
CA GLU A 157 -8.75 -16.11 -14.65
C GLU A 157 -7.93 -14.82 -14.70
N LEU A 158 -8.24 -13.91 -15.64
CA LEU A 158 -7.60 -12.61 -15.76
C LEU A 158 -7.90 -11.72 -14.55
N LEU A 159 -9.17 -11.65 -14.11
CA LEU A 159 -9.55 -10.88 -12.93
C LEU A 159 -8.85 -11.39 -11.67
N GLY A 160 -8.76 -12.72 -11.50
CA GLY A 160 -7.97 -13.35 -10.45
C GLY A 160 -6.48 -13.00 -10.53
N HIS A 161 -5.91 -13.03 -11.74
CA HIS A 161 -4.52 -12.64 -12.00
C HIS A 161 -4.24 -11.19 -11.60
N LEU A 162 -5.10 -10.23 -11.98
CA LEU A 162 -4.96 -8.82 -11.60
C LEU A 162 -4.91 -8.63 -10.07
N LEU A 163 -5.74 -9.36 -9.32
CA LEU A 163 -5.75 -9.31 -7.85
C LEU A 163 -4.50 -9.95 -7.22
N VAL A 164 -4.00 -11.05 -7.79
CA VAL A 164 -2.74 -11.68 -7.36
C VAL A 164 -1.55 -10.75 -7.62
N VAL A 165 -1.51 -10.09 -8.78
CA VAL A 165 -0.51 -9.08 -9.13
C VAL A 165 -0.59 -7.89 -8.19
N ALA A 166 -1.78 -7.32 -7.95
CA ALA A 166 -1.98 -6.24 -6.98
C ALA A 166 -1.40 -6.58 -5.59
N LYS A 167 -1.66 -7.79 -5.09
CA LYS A 167 -1.12 -8.28 -3.81
C LYS A 167 0.38 -8.57 -3.84
N ASN A 168 0.95 -8.95 -4.98
CA ASN A 168 2.40 -9.12 -5.15
C ASN A 168 3.13 -7.77 -5.16
N VAL A 169 2.63 -6.82 -5.95
CA VAL A 169 3.19 -5.46 -6.07
C VAL A 169 3.05 -4.69 -4.77
N ALA A 170 1.92 -4.80 -4.05
CA ALA A 170 1.76 -4.22 -2.72
C ALA A 170 2.84 -4.71 -1.72
N LYS A 171 3.28 -5.97 -1.84
CA LYS A 171 4.38 -6.50 -1.02
C LYS A 171 5.74 -5.93 -1.42
N GLN A 172 5.99 -5.70 -2.72
CA GLN A 172 7.21 -5.06 -3.22
C GLN A 172 7.28 -3.60 -2.77
N GLU A 173 6.15 -2.89 -2.81
CA GLU A 173 5.95 -1.52 -2.29
C GLU A 173 5.91 -1.44 -0.75
N SER A 174 6.32 -2.50 -0.04
CA SER A 174 6.47 -2.54 1.42
C SER A 174 5.19 -2.23 2.22
N LEU A 175 4.01 -2.56 1.69
CA LEU A 175 2.72 -2.36 2.37
C LEU A 175 2.43 -3.46 3.41
N THR A 176 3.23 -3.51 4.48
CA THR A 176 3.14 -4.52 5.56
C THR A 176 1.91 -4.34 6.44
N GLU A 177 1.55 -3.09 6.76
CA GLU A 177 0.43 -2.74 7.65
C GLU A 177 -0.95 -2.81 6.96
N GLY A 178 -1.01 -3.40 5.76
CA GLY A 178 -2.19 -3.51 4.94
C GLY A 178 -2.40 -2.35 3.96
N TYR A 179 -3.42 -2.51 3.13
CA TYR A 179 -3.76 -1.62 2.02
C TYR A 179 -5.23 -1.78 1.63
N ARG A 180 -5.75 -0.87 0.80
CA ARG A 180 -7.09 -0.98 0.22
C ARG A 180 -6.99 -1.20 -1.28
N VAL A 181 -7.76 -2.17 -1.76
CA VAL A 181 -8.01 -2.42 -3.19
C VAL A 181 -9.35 -1.79 -3.55
N VAL A 182 -9.42 -1.07 -4.67
CA VAL A 182 -10.66 -0.42 -5.15
C VAL A 182 -10.81 -0.64 -6.65
N ILE A 183 -12.02 -1.02 -7.08
CA ILE A 183 -12.43 -1.06 -8.50
C ILE A 183 -13.65 -0.16 -8.61
N ASN A 184 -13.55 0.87 -9.44
CA ASN A 184 -14.61 1.85 -9.66
C ASN A 184 -15.43 1.46 -10.90
N ASP A 185 -16.76 1.50 -10.79
CA ASP A 185 -17.67 1.12 -11.88
C ASP A 185 -18.64 2.27 -12.22
N GLY A 186 -18.52 2.77 -13.46
CA GLY A 186 -19.35 3.84 -14.01
C GLY A 186 -19.36 5.15 -13.20
N LYS A 187 -20.40 5.96 -13.43
CA LYS A 187 -20.54 7.30 -12.83
C LYS A 187 -20.56 7.26 -11.29
N HIS A 188 -21.36 6.38 -10.69
CA HIS A 188 -21.52 6.34 -9.24
C HIS A 188 -20.32 5.74 -8.50
N GLY A 189 -19.51 4.90 -9.16
CA GLY A 189 -18.21 4.47 -8.66
C GLY A 189 -17.10 5.51 -8.85
N ALA A 190 -17.36 6.66 -9.49
CA ALA A 190 -16.34 7.62 -9.92
C ALA A 190 -15.24 7.00 -10.81
N GLN A 191 -15.65 6.18 -11.79
CA GLN A 191 -14.73 5.61 -12.78
C GLN A 191 -14.29 6.66 -13.81
N SER A 192 -13.10 7.24 -13.64
CA SER A 192 -12.56 8.31 -14.51
C SER A 192 -12.00 7.82 -15.85
N VAL A 193 -11.61 6.54 -15.96
CA VAL A 193 -11.16 5.92 -17.23
C VAL A 193 -11.93 4.63 -17.50
N TYR A 194 -12.57 4.54 -18.67
CA TYR A 194 -13.28 3.35 -19.15
C TYR A 194 -12.34 2.32 -19.78
N HIS A 195 -11.39 1.89 -18.96
CA HIS A 195 -10.53 0.71 -19.13
C HIS A 195 -10.33 0.18 -17.71
N LEU A 196 -10.61 -1.10 -17.46
CA LEU A 196 -10.63 -1.71 -16.13
C LEU A 196 -9.31 -1.44 -15.39
N HIS A 197 -9.40 -0.88 -14.19
CA HIS A 197 -8.25 -0.58 -13.36
C HIS A 197 -8.54 -0.89 -11.90
N ILE A 198 -7.56 -1.49 -11.24
CA ILE A 198 -7.58 -1.79 -9.83
C ILE A 198 -6.67 -0.79 -9.13
N HIS A 199 -7.21 0.13 -8.35
CA HIS A 199 -6.41 0.99 -7.49
C HIS A 199 -5.93 0.19 -6.27
N VAL A 200 -4.66 0.34 -5.92
CA VAL A 200 -4.09 -0.15 -4.65
C VAL A 200 -3.56 1.05 -3.89
N LEU A 201 -4.09 1.28 -2.68
CA LEU A 201 -3.75 2.42 -1.83
C LEU A 201 -3.20 1.96 -0.47
N GLY A 202 -2.03 2.46 -0.09
CA GLY A 202 -1.36 2.11 1.17
C GLY A 202 -0.39 3.18 1.67
N GLY A 203 0.39 2.84 2.70
CA GLY A 203 1.34 3.75 3.34
C GLY A 203 0.71 4.77 4.31
N ARG A 204 -0.61 4.69 4.53
CA ARG A 204 -1.34 5.45 5.57
C ARG A 204 -2.59 4.70 6.02
N GLN A 205 -3.11 5.02 7.21
CA GLN A 205 -4.41 4.54 7.64
C GLN A 205 -5.51 4.97 6.65
N MET A 206 -6.33 4.00 6.22
CA MET A 206 -7.49 4.26 5.36
C MET A 206 -8.73 4.54 6.22
N LYS A 207 -9.51 5.56 5.84
CA LYS A 207 -10.76 5.96 6.51
C LYS A 207 -11.93 5.07 6.11
N TRP A 208 -13.01 5.13 6.90
CA TRP A 208 -14.31 4.52 6.61
C TRP A 208 -15.40 5.60 6.72
N PRO A 209 -16.41 5.66 5.82
CA PRO A 209 -16.64 4.81 4.64
C PRO A 209 -15.53 4.90 3.58
N PRO A 210 -15.50 4.00 2.57
CA PRO A 210 -14.46 3.95 1.54
C PRO A 210 -14.78 4.87 0.35
N GLY A 211 -15.21 6.10 0.63
CA GLY A 211 -15.55 7.17 -0.32
C GLY A 211 -15.54 8.51 0.39
#